data_AF-A0A1F4HAT9-F1
#
_entry.id   AF-A0A1F4HAT9-F1
#
_cell.length_a   1.000
_cell.length_b   1.000
_cell.length_c   1.000
_cell.angle_alpha   90.00
_cell.angle_beta   90.00
_cell.angle_gamma   90.00
#
_symmetry.space_group_name_H-M   'P 1'
#
loop_
_entity.id
_entity.type
_entity.pdbx_description
1 polymer ?
#
loop_
_entity_poly.entity_id
_entity_poly.type
_entity_poly.pdbx_seq_one_letter_code
_entity_poly.pdbx_strand_id
1 'polypeptide(L)'
;MLGQDAEESTANLSSAVRQYLAALGLPNPDTDRDTAELIWMHALAIGYSPAYLRKNADGIRENWPRIPLPETRAALLASAALGRQVAALLDTEAPVSGVTSGAIRDELKPIAVVSRGGGGALTAAEFALTAGWGSGGQGGITMPGKGKTEPRAAGPEEQNAGFGSAPTLDVYLNATAYWKNIPQPVYDFTIGGYQVIKKWLSYREHRVLGRALTMAEIMEVTAMARRLAALVLLQPKLDENYNAAAGATWVPRAHELAPQTLIF
;
A
#
# COMPACT_ATOMS: atom_id res chain seq x y z
N MET A 1 24.09 -9.21 37.84
CA MET A 1 22.69 -8.83 37.57
C MET A 1 22.72 -7.37 37.16
N LEU A 2 23.00 -7.10 35.89
CA LEU A 2 23.04 -5.73 35.36
C LEU A 2 21.59 -5.38 35.03
N GLY A 3 21.01 -4.46 35.79
CA GLY A 3 19.74 -3.85 35.44
C GLY A 3 19.92 -3.12 34.12
N GLN A 4 19.20 -3.56 33.10
CA GLN A 4 18.97 -2.70 31.94
C GLN A 4 18.02 -1.61 32.43
N ASP A 5 18.54 -0.41 32.63
CA ASP A 5 17.72 0.79 32.62
C ASP A 5 17.03 0.79 31.25
N ALA A 6 15.76 0.39 31.21
CA ALA A 6 14.95 0.57 30.02
C ALA A 6 14.85 2.08 29.82
N GLU A 7 15.57 2.63 28.84
CA GLU A 7 15.34 4.00 28.40
C GLU A 7 13.84 4.17 28.18
N GLU A 8 13.21 5.05 28.96
CA GLU A 8 11.80 5.38 28.79
C GLU A 8 11.62 5.95 27.39
N SER A 9 11.09 5.14 26.48
CA SER A 9 10.83 5.52 25.10
C SER A 9 9.73 6.58 25.09
N THR A 10 10.04 7.77 24.59
CA THR A 10 9.09 8.87 24.43
C THR A 10 8.58 8.95 22.99
N ALA A 11 7.36 9.45 22.80
CA ALA A 11 6.78 9.59 21.48
C ALA A 11 7.51 10.66 20.67
N ASN A 12 7.91 10.33 19.44
CA ASN A 12 8.56 11.26 18.51
C ASN A 12 7.56 12.26 17.90
N LEU A 13 7.00 13.14 18.73
CA LEU A 13 5.98 14.13 18.38
C LEU A 13 6.43 15.52 18.85
N SER A 14 6.24 16.52 17.98
CA SER A 14 6.53 17.93 18.32
C SER A 14 5.59 18.46 19.41
N SER A 15 6.00 19.54 20.07
CA SER A 15 5.18 20.23 21.08
C SER A 15 3.82 20.67 20.52
N ALA A 16 3.78 21.18 19.28
CA ALA A 16 2.54 21.59 18.63
C ALA A 16 1.56 20.41 18.41
N VAL A 17 2.08 19.24 18.00
CA VAL A 17 1.26 18.04 17.83
C VAL A 17 0.75 17.52 19.18
N ARG A 18 1.57 17.58 20.23
CA ARG A 18 1.16 17.23 21.59
C ARG A 18 0.04 18.14 22.10
N GLN A 19 0.12 19.44 21.84
CA GLN A 19 -0.96 20.40 22.15
C GLN A 19 -2.24 20.07 21.40
N TYR A 20 -2.14 19.77 20.10
CA TYR A 20 -3.27 19.34 19.29
C TYR A 20 -3.95 18.08 19.86
N LEU A 21 -3.18 17.04 20.17
CA LEU A 21 -3.72 15.80 20.77
C LEU A 21 -4.39 16.07 22.12
N ALA A 22 -3.78 16.89 22.98
CA ALA A 22 -4.35 17.29 24.26
C ALA A 22 -5.64 18.12 24.10
N ALA A 23 -5.70 19.04 23.12
CA ALA A 23 -6.89 19.83 22.81
C ALA A 23 -8.06 18.94 22.33
N LEU A 24 -7.76 17.80 21.70
CA LEU A 24 -8.74 16.79 21.34
C LEU A 24 -9.12 15.85 22.50
N GLY A 25 -8.54 16.04 23.70
CA GLY A 25 -8.80 15.20 24.88
C GLY A 25 -8.23 13.79 24.76
N LEU A 26 -7.14 13.61 24.01
CA LEU A 26 -6.46 12.32 23.89
C LEU A 26 -5.45 12.11 25.04
N PRO A 27 -5.20 10.85 25.44
CA PRO A 27 -4.18 10.50 26.45
C PRO A 27 -2.77 11.04 26.14
N ASN A 28 -1.89 11.03 27.14
CA ASN A 28 -0.49 11.40 26.92
C ASN A 28 0.19 10.36 26.01
N PRO A 29 0.74 10.76 24.84
CA PRO A 29 1.37 9.84 23.90
C PRO A 29 2.64 9.16 24.44
N ASP A 30 3.29 9.70 25.49
CA ASP A 30 4.45 9.03 26.09
C ASP A 30 4.06 7.80 26.93
N THR A 31 2.80 7.70 27.33
CA THR A 31 2.29 6.59 28.15
C THR A 31 1.21 5.78 27.44
N ASP A 32 0.72 6.25 26.29
CA ASP A 32 -0.34 5.63 25.50
C ASP A 32 0.09 5.46 24.05
N ARG A 33 0.45 4.22 23.69
CA ARG A 33 0.97 3.87 22.36
C ARG A 33 -0.04 4.15 21.25
N ASP A 34 -1.32 3.90 21.51
CA ASP A 34 -2.40 4.10 20.54
C ASP A 34 -2.52 5.59 20.16
N THR A 35 -2.37 6.49 21.13
CA THR A 35 -2.31 7.94 20.87
C THR A 35 -1.03 8.34 20.14
N ALA A 36 0.11 7.75 20.51
CA ALA A 36 1.40 8.04 19.89
C ALA A 36 1.41 7.77 18.38
N GLU A 37 0.72 6.72 17.93
CA GLU A 37 0.68 6.34 16.50
C GLU A 37 -0.35 7.13 15.66
N LEU A 38 -1.31 7.83 16.28
CA LEU A 38 -2.46 8.42 15.55
C LEU A 38 -2.02 9.35 14.42
N ILE A 39 -1.00 10.16 14.66
CA ILE A 39 -0.53 11.17 13.70
C ILE A 39 0.11 10.49 12.50
N TRP A 40 0.91 9.43 12.74
CA TRP A 40 1.50 8.65 11.66
C TRP A 40 0.44 7.92 10.83
N MET A 41 -0.52 7.27 11.49
CA MET A 41 -1.59 6.55 10.80
C MET A 41 -2.49 7.50 10.01
N HIS A 42 -2.83 8.66 10.58
CA HIS A 42 -3.55 9.71 9.87
C HIS A 42 -2.76 10.20 8.64
N ALA A 43 -1.47 10.51 8.79
CA ALA A 43 -0.63 10.93 7.67
C ALA A 43 -0.55 9.86 6.57
N LEU A 44 -0.47 8.58 6.94
CA LEU A 44 -0.46 7.46 6.00
C LEU A 44 -1.79 7.36 5.22
N ALA A 45 -2.93 7.53 5.89
CA ALA A 45 -4.23 7.56 5.24
C ALA A 45 -4.34 8.70 4.22
N ILE A 46 -3.92 9.91 4.59
CA ILE A 46 -3.93 11.08 3.69
C ILE A 46 -2.95 10.88 2.52
N GLY A 47 -1.76 10.36 2.79
CA GLY A 47 -0.74 10.11 1.77
C GLY A 47 -1.16 9.10 0.69
N TYR A 48 -2.09 8.20 1.02
CA TYR A 48 -2.64 7.22 0.08
C TYR A 48 -3.97 7.65 -0.58
N SER A 49 -4.45 8.87 -0.35
CA SER A 49 -5.60 9.45 -1.07
C SER A 49 -5.17 9.96 -2.45
N PRO A 50 -5.71 9.42 -3.57
CA PRO A 50 -5.47 9.99 -4.90
C PRO A 50 -5.90 11.45 -5.03
N ALA A 51 -6.99 11.86 -4.37
CA ALA A 51 -7.43 13.26 -4.37
C ALA A 51 -6.39 14.17 -3.70
N TYR A 52 -5.80 13.77 -2.58
CA TYR A 52 -4.71 14.50 -1.93
C TYR A 52 -3.49 14.62 -2.85
N LEU A 53 -3.03 13.50 -3.41
CA LEU A 53 -1.85 13.47 -4.27
C LEU A 53 -2.04 14.33 -5.53
N ARG A 54 -3.21 14.27 -6.17
CA ARG A 54 -3.51 15.07 -7.37
C ARG A 54 -3.62 16.56 -7.05
N LYS A 55 -4.28 16.92 -5.95
CA LYS A 55 -4.50 18.34 -5.59
C LYS A 55 -3.21 19.02 -5.11
N ASN A 56 -2.26 18.26 -4.56
CA ASN A 56 -1.02 18.78 -3.98
C ASN A 56 0.23 18.35 -4.78
N ALA A 57 0.07 17.90 -6.03
CA ALA A 57 1.14 17.28 -6.82
C ALA A 57 2.39 18.17 -6.95
N ASP A 58 2.21 19.46 -7.25
CA ASP A 58 3.34 20.38 -7.42
C ASP A 58 4.06 20.66 -6.09
N GLY A 59 3.29 20.89 -5.02
CA GLY A 59 3.85 21.10 -3.68
C GLY A 59 4.60 19.88 -3.14
N ILE A 60 4.14 18.66 -3.44
CA ILE A 60 4.81 17.41 -3.06
C ILE A 60 6.13 17.21 -3.83
N ARG A 61 6.22 17.67 -5.08
CA ARG A 61 7.46 17.58 -5.87
C ARG A 61 8.53 18.55 -5.38
N GLU A 62 8.12 19.71 -4.90
CA GLU A 62 9.04 20.80 -4.52
C GLU A 62 9.43 20.78 -3.04
N ASN A 63 8.55 20.31 -2.14
CA ASN A 63 8.76 20.43 -0.69
C ASN A 63 8.11 19.27 0.09
N TRP A 64 8.30 19.25 1.40
CA TRP A 64 7.69 18.28 2.30
C TRP A 64 6.15 18.31 2.23
N PRO A 65 5.47 17.16 2.13
CA PRO A 65 4.01 17.10 2.10
C PRO A 65 3.37 17.78 3.32
N ARG A 66 2.27 18.51 3.11
CA ARG A 66 1.49 19.14 4.19
C ARG A 66 0.20 18.35 4.42
N ILE A 67 0.08 17.77 5.61
CA ILE A 67 -1.05 16.91 5.98
C ILE A 67 -2.06 17.74 6.81
N PRO A 68 -3.33 17.88 6.37
CA PRO A 68 -4.35 18.58 7.14
C PRO A 68 -4.75 17.78 8.37
N LEU A 69 -4.56 18.35 9.57
CA LEU A 69 -5.00 17.73 10.83
C LEU A 69 -6.52 17.93 11.01
N PRO A 70 -7.32 16.86 11.26
CA PRO A 70 -8.76 17.00 11.46
C PRO A 70 -9.11 17.81 12.72
N GLU A 71 -10.17 18.61 12.68
CA GLU A 71 -10.59 19.44 13.82
C GLU A 71 -11.08 18.63 15.04
N THR A 72 -11.55 17.39 14.83
CA THR A 72 -12.21 16.61 15.90
C THR A 72 -11.47 15.30 16.20
N ARG A 73 -11.56 14.87 17.47
CA ARG A 73 -11.06 13.56 17.93
C ARG A 73 -11.64 12.42 17.10
N ALA A 74 -12.94 12.44 16.83
CA ALA A 74 -13.61 11.40 16.06
C ALA A 74 -13.05 11.29 14.63
N ALA A 75 -12.82 12.42 13.96
CA ALA A 75 -12.25 12.44 12.61
C ALA A 75 -10.80 11.94 12.60
N LEU A 76 -9.98 12.33 13.59
CA LEU A 76 -8.60 11.82 13.71
C LEU A 76 -8.58 10.30 13.91
N LEU A 77 -9.41 9.77 14.81
CA LEU A 77 -9.49 8.32 15.06
C LEU A 77 -9.97 7.54 13.85
N ALA A 78 -10.99 8.05 13.13
CA ALA A 78 -11.49 7.44 11.90
C ALA A 78 -10.41 7.44 10.80
N SER A 79 -9.70 8.55 10.63
CA SER A 79 -8.59 8.63 9.68
C SER A 79 -7.44 7.68 10.06
N ALA A 80 -7.09 7.60 11.33
CA ALA A 80 -6.04 6.68 11.80
C ALA A 80 -6.45 5.21 11.61
N ALA A 81 -7.73 4.88 11.73
CA ALA A 81 -8.23 3.54 11.42
C ALA A 81 -8.07 3.17 9.94
N LEU A 82 -8.28 4.13 9.02
CA LEU A 82 -7.95 3.93 7.60
C LEU A 82 -6.44 3.77 7.40
N GLY A 83 -5.64 4.56 8.12
CA GLY A 83 -4.17 4.45 8.13
C GLY A 83 -3.68 3.07 8.52
N ARG A 84 -4.24 2.49 9.57
CA ARG A 84 -3.93 1.11 10.00
C ARG A 84 -4.29 0.07 8.94
N GLN A 85 -5.39 0.26 8.21
CA GLN A 85 -5.72 -0.62 7.07
C GLN A 85 -4.68 -0.51 5.96
N VAL A 86 -4.25 0.71 5.62
CA VAL A 86 -3.17 0.93 4.65
C VAL A 86 -1.86 0.29 5.13
N ALA A 87 -1.47 0.51 6.39
CA ALA A 87 -0.26 -0.08 6.97
C ALA A 87 -0.28 -1.60 6.89
N ALA A 88 -1.39 -2.25 7.28
CA ALA A 88 -1.53 -3.70 7.20
C ALA A 88 -1.43 -4.22 5.76
N LEU A 89 -1.93 -3.47 4.77
CA LEU A 89 -1.84 -3.86 3.35
C LEU A 89 -0.44 -3.68 2.76
N LEU A 90 0.37 -2.78 3.31
CA LEU A 90 1.76 -2.55 2.91
C LEU A 90 2.75 -3.47 3.60
N ASP A 91 2.36 -4.06 4.74
CA ASP A 91 3.15 -5.07 5.43
C ASP A 91 3.14 -6.40 4.65
N THR A 92 4.30 -6.72 4.07
CA THR A 92 4.50 -7.98 3.32
C THR A 92 4.79 -9.16 4.22
N GLU A 93 5.11 -8.94 5.49
CA GLU A 93 5.51 -9.99 6.43
C GLU A 93 4.31 -10.50 7.26
N ALA A 94 3.26 -9.69 7.41
CA ALA A 94 2.05 -10.05 8.14
C ALA A 94 0.89 -10.48 7.22
N PRO A 95 0.21 -11.61 7.48
CA PRO A 95 -1.01 -11.97 6.76
C PRO A 95 -2.14 -10.99 7.09
N VAL A 96 -2.98 -10.66 6.10
CA VAL A 96 -4.12 -9.74 6.28
C VAL A 96 -5.42 -10.52 6.16
N SER A 97 -6.19 -10.59 7.24
CA SER A 97 -7.48 -11.29 7.27
C SER A 97 -8.43 -10.74 6.21
N GLY A 98 -9.04 -11.62 5.42
CA GLY A 98 -9.93 -11.25 4.32
C GLY A 98 -9.23 -10.78 3.05
N VAL A 99 -7.91 -10.67 3.03
CA VAL A 99 -7.12 -10.24 1.85
C VAL A 99 -6.13 -11.33 1.44
N THR A 100 -5.35 -11.87 2.37
CA THR A 100 -4.40 -12.96 2.10
C THR A 100 -4.49 -14.14 3.05
N SER A 101 -5.28 -14.05 4.11
CA SER A 101 -5.54 -15.16 5.02
C SER A 101 -7.02 -15.20 5.44
N GLY A 102 -7.44 -16.33 6.03
CA GLY A 102 -8.81 -16.55 6.44
C GLY A 102 -9.78 -16.61 5.25
N ALA A 103 -11.03 -16.21 5.48
CA ALA A 103 -12.03 -16.11 4.44
C ALA A 103 -11.76 -14.88 3.56
N ILE A 104 -11.08 -15.08 2.43
CA ILE A 104 -10.78 -14.02 1.46
C ILE A 104 -12.10 -13.37 0.98
N ARG A 105 -12.14 -12.04 0.94
CA ARG A 105 -13.28 -11.27 0.42
C ARG A 105 -13.62 -11.68 -1.01
N ASP A 106 -14.90 -11.78 -1.32
CA ASP A 106 -15.38 -12.33 -2.60
C ASP A 106 -14.80 -11.57 -3.79
N GLU A 107 -14.74 -10.24 -3.71
CA GLU A 107 -14.18 -9.39 -4.76
C GLU A 107 -12.66 -9.55 -4.98
N LEU A 108 -11.94 -10.17 -4.03
CA LEU A 108 -10.50 -10.42 -4.12
C LEU A 108 -10.14 -11.86 -4.50
N LYS A 109 -11.07 -12.80 -4.34
CA LYS A 109 -10.87 -14.21 -4.72
C LYS A 109 -10.40 -14.36 -6.18
N PRO A 110 -11.01 -13.70 -7.18
CA PRO A 110 -10.62 -13.90 -8.58
C PRO A 110 -9.35 -13.15 -8.97
N ILE A 111 -8.74 -12.35 -8.08
CA ILE A 111 -7.54 -11.56 -8.41
C ILE A 111 -6.30 -12.46 -8.47
N ALA A 112 -5.55 -12.36 -9.56
CA ALA A 112 -4.27 -13.04 -9.78
C ALA A 112 -4.33 -14.57 -9.55
N VAL A 113 -5.38 -15.22 -10.04
CA VAL A 113 -5.51 -16.68 -9.91
C VAL A 113 -4.51 -17.37 -10.84
N VAL A 114 -3.60 -18.13 -10.24
CA VAL A 114 -2.58 -18.87 -10.99
C VAL A 114 -3.26 -19.89 -11.89
N SER A 115 -3.02 -19.81 -13.19
CA SER A 115 -3.72 -20.57 -14.22
C SER A 115 -2.75 -21.19 -15.21
N ARG A 116 -3.09 -22.37 -15.72
CA ARG A 116 -2.37 -23.08 -16.78
C ARG A 116 -3.13 -22.96 -18.09
N GLY A 117 -2.44 -22.62 -19.18
CA GLY A 117 -2.99 -22.67 -20.53
C GLY A 117 -3.45 -24.09 -20.87
N GLY A 118 -4.70 -24.23 -21.32
CA GLY A 118 -5.33 -25.54 -21.55
C GLY A 118 -5.88 -26.22 -20.29
N GLY A 119 -5.77 -25.59 -19.11
CA GLY A 119 -6.32 -26.11 -17.84
C GLY A 119 -5.42 -27.12 -17.11
N GLY A 120 -5.93 -27.60 -15.98
CA GLY A 120 -5.21 -28.48 -15.06
C GLY A 120 -4.35 -27.74 -14.03
N ALA A 121 -3.82 -28.49 -13.07
CA ALA A 121 -2.93 -27.96 -12.05
C ALA A 121 -1.51 -27.76 -12.61
N LEU A 122 -0.84 -26.68 -12.17
CA LEU A 122 0.58 -26.50 -12.45
C LEU A 122 1.43 -27.41 -11.57
N THR A 123 2.53 -27.87 -12.14
CA THR A 123 3.57 -28.63 -11.42
C THR A 123 4.81 -27.78 -11.19
N ALA A 124 5.67 -28.17 -10.25
CA ALA A 124 6.92 -27.46 -9.97
C ALA A 124 7.84 -27.33 -11.19
N ALA A 125 7.74 -28.24 -12.17
CA ALA A 125 8.47 -28.17 -13.43
C ALA A 125 8.06 -26.96 -14.30
N GLU A 126 6.90 -26.37 -14.04
CA GLU A 126 6.32 -25.26 -14.81
C GLU A 126 6.48 -23.91 -14.06
N PHE A 127 7.25 -23.86 -12.97
CA PHE A 127 7.41 -22.66 -12.13
C PHE A 127 8.53 -21.71 -12.56
N ALA A 128 9.22 -22.02 -13.66
CA ALA A 128 10.25 -21.14 -14.18
C ALA A 128 9.61 -19.84 -14.71
N LEU A 129 10.04 -18.69 -14.16
CA LEU A 129 9.67 -17.37 -14.66
C LEU A 129 10.52 -17.04 -15.88
N THR A 130 9.96 -17.18 -17.08
CA THR A 130 10.68 -17.07 -18.36
C THR A 130 10.00 -16.13 -19.36
N ALA A 131 9.07 -15.31 -18.89
CA ALA A 131 8.32 -14.36 -19.72
C ALA A 131 9.05 -13.02 -19.95
N GLY A 132 10.34 -12.90 -19.61
CA GLY A 132 11.16 -11.74 -19.99
C GLY A 132 10.97 -10.51 -19.10
N TRP A 133 10.73 -10.71 -17.81
CA TRP A 133 10.55 -9.67 -16.79
C TRP A 133 11.84 -8.99 -16.36
N GLY A 134 12.97 -9.68 -16.45
CA GLY A 134 14.27 -9.12 -16.11
C GLY A 134 15.42 -9.82 -16.82
N SER A 135 16.60 -9.21 -16.81
CA SER A 135 17.84 -9.80 -17.32
C SER A 135 19.03 -9.34 -16.49
N GLY A 136 20.09 -10.17 -16.44
CA GLY A 136 21.36 -9.76 -15.85
C GLY A 136 22.03 -8.67 -16.69
N GLY A 137 22.39 -7.56 -16.05
CA GLY A 137 23.23 -6.50 -16.57
C GLY A 137 24.67 -6.60 -16.04
N GLN A 138 25.52 -5.66 -16.45
CA GLN A 138 26.89 -5.58 -15.94
C GLN A 138 26.91 -5.40 -14.41
N GLY A 139 27.86 -6.06 -13.75
CA GLY A 139 28.03 -5.95 -12.29
C GLY A 139 26.91 -6.57 -11.45
N GLY A 140 26.09 -7.48 -12.01
CA GLY A 140 24.99 -8.12 -11.28
C GLY A 140 23.74 -7.24 -11.15
N ILE A 141 23.70 -6.08 -11.81
CA ILE A 141 22.54 -5.20 -11.84
C ILE A 141 21.41 -5.89 -12.62
N THR A 142 20.21 -5.95 -12.04
CA THR A 142 19.04 -6.47 -12.76
C THR A 142 18.43 -5.38 -13.63
N MET A 143 18.38 -5.62 -14.94
CA MET A 143 17.70 -4.76 -15.90
C MET A 143 16.23 -5.18 -16.03
N PRO A 144 15.25 -4.28 -15.80
CA PRO A 144 13.85 -4.62 -15.94
C PRO A 144 13.49 -4.82 -17.42
N GLY A 145 12.83 -5.94 -17.70
CA GLY A 145 12.30 -6.28 -19.02
C GLY A 145 10.86 -5.81 -19.21
N LYS A 146 10.33 -6.04 -20.43
CA LYS A 146 8.92 -5.75 -20.73
C LYS A 146 7.98 -6.74 -20.04
N GLY A 147 8.41 -7.99 -19.89
CA GLY A 147 7.52 -9.10 -19.52
C GLY A 147 6.50 -9.43 -20.60
N LYS A 148 5.57 -10.32 -20.26
CA LYS A 148 4.39 -10.61 -21.08
C LYS A 148 3.12 -10.42 -20.25
N THR A 149 2.28 -9.51 -20.71
CA THR A 149 0.92 -9.30 -20.23
C THR A 149 -0.04 -9.38 -21.41
N GLU A 150 -1.26 -9.84 -21.17
CA GLU A 150 -2.32 -9.89 -22.17
C GLU A 150 -3.57 -9.18 -21.62
N PRO A 151 -3.98 -8.04 -22.20
CA PRO A 151 -5.21 -7.38 -21.80
C PRO A 151 -6.42 -8.13 -22.33
N ARG A 152 -7.46 -8.24 -21.49
CA ARG A 152 -8.74 -8.83 -21.85
C ARG A 152 -9.89 -8.22 -21.05
N ALA A 153 -11.11 -8.49 -21.50
CA ALA A 153 -12.30 -8.17 -20.72
C ALA A 153 -12.37 -9.04 -19.45
N ALA A 154 -12.84 -8.46 -18.35
CA ALA A 154 -13.13 -9.19 -17.13
C ALA A 154 -14.37 -10.09 -17.34
N GLY A 155 -14.27 -11.36 -16.92
CA GLY A 155 -15.42 -12.27 -16.90
C GLY A 155 -16.46 -11.84 -15.87
N PRO A 156 -17.68 -12.42 -15.87
CA PRO A 156 -18.77 -12.01 -14.98
C PRO A 156 -18.39 -12.01 -13.49
N GLU A 157 -17.64 -13.01 -13.03
CA GLU A 157 -17.17 -13.13 -11.64
C GLU A 157 -15.96 -12.25 -11.32
N GLU A 158 -15.35 -11.64 -12.33
CA GLU A 158 -14.16 -10.80 -12.22
C GLU A 158 -14.50 -9.30 -12.25
N GLN A 159 -15.75 -8.96 -12.58
CA GLN A 159 -16.21 -7.57 -12.69
C GLN A 159 -16.34 -6.92 -11.32
N ASN A 160 -15.72 -5.76 -11.16
CA ASN A 160 -15.90 -4.90 -10.01
C ASN A 160 -15.74 -3.43 -10.43
N ALA A 161 -16.80 -2.63 -10.23
CA ALA A 161 -16.83 -1.22 -10.62
C ALA A 161 -15.74 -0.39 -9.95
N GLY A 162 -15.24 -0.81 -8.79
CA GLY A 162 -14.14 -0.15 -8.08
C GLY A 162 -12.79 -0.21 -8.80
N PHE A 163 -12.63 -1.06 -9.82
CA PHE A 163 -11.45 -1.06 -10.70
C PHE A 163 -11.66 -0.23 -11.98
N GLY A 164 -12.80 0.42 -12.14
CA GLY A 164 -13.15 1.19 -13.33
C GLY A 164 -13.47 0.33 -14.54
N SER A 165 -13.40 0.92 -15.74
CA SER A 165 -13.75 0.28 -17.02
C SER A 165 -12.55 -0.23 -17.81
N ALA A 166 -11.34 -0.13 -17.26
CA ALA A 166 -10.13 -0.60 -17.92
C ALA A 166 -10.13 -2.13 -18.03
N PRO A 167 -9.41 -2.71 -19.02
CA PRO A 167 -9.28 -4.16 -19.11
C PRO A 167 -8.59 -4.73 -17.87
N THR A 168 -8.74 -6.03 -17.67
CA THR A 168 -7.87 -6.78 -16.77
C THR A 168 -6.72 -7.39 -17.56
N LEU A 169 -5.61 -7.67 -16.89
CA LEU A 169 -4.45 -8.31 -17.47
C LEU A 169 -4.32 -9.75 -16.99
N ASP A 170 -3.94 -10.63 -17.90
CA ASP A 170 -3.30 -11.88 -17.55
C ASP A 170 -1.78 -11.68 -17.61
N VAL A 171 -1.09 -11.92 -16.50
CA VAL A 171 0.35 -11.65 -16.34
C VAL A 171 1.10 -12.98 -16.42
N TYR A 172 1.94 -13.15 -17.42
CA TYR A 172 2.53 -14.46 -17.72
C TYR A 172 3.74 -14.77 -16.85
N LEU A 173 3.74 -15.98 -16.29
CA LEU A 173 4.91 -16.61 -15.67
C LEU A 173 5.85 -17.12 -16.78
N ASN A 174 5.27 -17.82 -17.76
CA ASN A 174 5.98 -18.38 -18.93
C ASN A 174 4.97 -18.69 -20.06
N ALA A 175 5.32 -19.54 -21.02
CA ALA A 175 4.42 -19.89 -22.13
C ALA A 175 3.20 -20.73 -21.72
N THR A 176 3.25 -21.44 -20.58
CA THR A 176 2.19 -22.35 -20.13
C THR A 176 1.38 -21.80 -18.96
N ALA A 177 1.93 -20.87 -18.17
CA ALA A 177 1.35 -20.42 -16.92
C ALA A 177 1.25 -18.89 -16.82
N TYR A 178 0.21 -18.41 -16.15
CA TYR A 178 -0.03 -16.97 -15.91
C TYR A 178 -0.85 -16.74 -14.64
N TRP A 179 -0.74 -15.55 -14.06
CA TRP A 179 -1.69 -15.03 -13.08
C TRP A 179 -2.84 -14.37 -13.82
N LYS A 180 -4.02 -14.99 -13.73
CA LYS A 180 -5.24 -14.54 -14.37
C LYS A 180 -5.86 -13.37 -13.62
N ASN A 181 -6.43 -12.41 -14.34
CA ASN A 181 -7.28 -11.35 -13.78
C ASN A 181 -6.57 -10.43 -12.77
N ILE A 182 -5.60 -9.65 -13.25
CA ILE A 182 -5.03 -8.51 -12.52
C ILE A 182 -5.59 -7.21 -13.14
N PRO A 183 -6.53 -6.52 -12.48
CA PRO A 183 -7.13 -5.30 -13.02
C PRO A 183 -6.07 -4.24 -13.34
N GLN A 184 -6.27 -3.46 -14.40
CA GLN A 184 -5.28 -2.46 -14.84
C GLN A 184 -4.80 -1.53 -13.70
N PRO A 185 -5.66 -0.94 -12.84
CA PRO A 185 -5.18 -0.09 -11.74
C PRO A 185 -4.34 -0.82 -10.70
N VAL A 186 -4.54 -2.14 -10.55
CA VAL A 186 -3.77 -3.00 -9.63
C VAL A 186 -2.39 -3.26 -10.22
N TYR A 187 -2.32 -3.54 -11.53
CA TYR A 187 -1.05 -3.72 -12.22
C TYR A 187 -0.24 -2.43 -12.28
N ASP A 188 -0.89 -1.29 -12.52
CA ASP A 188 -0.26 0.03 -12.64
C ASP A 188 0.12 0.67 -11.30
N PHE A 189 -0.21 0.03 -10.18
CA PHE A 189 0.09 0.57 -8.86
C PHE A 189 1.60 0.72 -8.66
N THR A 190 2.01 1.91 -8.24
CA THR A 190 3.43 2.23 -8.01
C THR A 190 3.72 2.61 -6.56
N ILE A 191 4.90 2.20 -6.08
CA ILE A 191 5.46 2.63 -4.80
C ILE A 191 6.92 3.04 -5.06
N GLY A 192 7.31 4.25 -4.63
CA GLY A 192 8.66 4.77 -4.88
C GLY A 192 9.00 4.93 -6.37
N GLY A 193 8.01 5.14 -7.22
CA GLY A 193 8.17 5.24 -8.68
C GLY A 193 8.28 3.90 -9.42
N TYR A 194 8.21 2.77 -8.72
CA TYR A 194 8.27 1.44 -9.34
C TYR A 194 6.90 0.78 -9.37
N GLN A 195 6.55 0.22 -10.53
CA GLN A 195 5.40 -0.68 -10.66
C GLN A 195 5.66 -1.97 -9.87
N VAL A 196 4.86 -2.22 -8.82
CA VAL A 196 5.21 -3.16 -7.75
C VAL A 196 5.37 -4.59 -8.27
N ILE A 197 4.36 -5.13 -8.95
CA ILE A 197 4.36 -6.52 -9.45
C ILE A 197 5.50 -6.73 -10.46
N LYS A 198 5.62 -5.85 -11.45
CA LYS A 198 6.67 -5.95 -12.47
C LYS A 198 8.08 -5.87 -11.88
N LYS A 199 8.29 -4.98 -10.91
CA LYS A 199 9.59 -4.86 -10.23
C LYS A 199 9.94 -6.14 -9.49
N TRP A 200 8.98 -6.72 -8.77
CA TRP A 200 9.19 -7.99 -8.05
C TRP A 200 9.53 -9.15 -8.99
N LEU A 201 8.83 -9.25 -10.14
CA LEU A 201 9.07 -10.26 -11.17
C LEU A 201 10.46 -10.09 -11.83
N SER A 202 10.92 -8.84 -12.02
CA SER A 202 12.20 -8.57 -12.70
C SER A 202 13.40 -9.20 -12.01
N TYR A 203 13.42 -9.21 -10.68
CA TYR A 203 14.50 -9.83 -9.88
C TYR A 203 14.41 -11.36 -9.83
N ARG A 204 13.31 -11.92 -10.33
CA ARG A 204 13.00 -13.34 -10.19
C ARG A 204 12.91 -14.07 -11.52
N GLU A 205 13.21 -13.39 -12.62
CA GLU A 205 13.34 -14.06 -13.91
C GLU A 205 14.36 -15.19 -13.77
N HIS A 206 14.10 -16.36 -14.34
CA HIS A 206 14.93 -17.55 -14.16
C HIS A 206 16.42 -17.28 -14.47
N ARG A 207 16.73 -16.48 -15.50
CA ARG A 207 18.12 -16.09 -15.85
C ARG A 207 18.77 -15.12 -14.85
N VAL A 208 17.98 -14.48 -13.99
CA VAL A 208 18.44 -13.58 -12.91
C VAL A 208 18.52 -14.36 -11.59
N LEU A 209 17.48 -15.12 -11.26
CA LEU A 209 17.35 -15.88 -10.00
C LEU A 209 18.17 -17.18 -9.99
N GLY A 210 18.43 -17.76 -11.17
CA GLY A 210 19.15 -19.03 -11.33
C GLY A 210 18.33 -20.28 -11.01
N ARG A 211 17.04 -20.15 -10.71
CA ARG A 211 16.12 -21.26 -10.39
C ARG A 211 14.68 -20.92 -10.75
N ALA A 212 13.82 -21.95 -10.77
CA ALA A 212 12.37 -21.77 -10.79
C ALA A 212 11.86 -21.13 -9.48
N LEU A 213 10.66 -20.54 -9.53
CA LEU A 213 9.97 -20.08 -8.34
C LEU A 213 9.54 -21.26 -7.46
N THR A 214 9.46 -21.01 -6.16
CA THR A 214 8.77 -21.89 -5.23
C THR A 214 7.26 -21.67 -5.30
N MET A 215 6.46 -22.62 -4.79
CA MET A 215 5.02 -22.41 -4.65
C MET A 215 4.70 -21.16 -3.80
N ALA A 216 5.45 -20.93 -2.73
CA ALA A 216 5.29 -19.74 -1.89
C ALA A 216 5.51 -18.45 -2.69
N GLU A 217 6.54 -18.39 -3.53
CA GLU A 217 6.79 -17.23 -4.40
C GLU A 217 5.71 -17.04 -5.47
N ILE A 218 5.12 -18.12 -5.99
CA ILE A 218 3.98 -18.03 -6.92
C ILE A 218 2.74 -17.46 -6.23
N MET A 219 2.46 -17.95 -5.01
CA MET A 219 1.35 -17.46 -4.19
C MET A 219 1.58 -16.04 -3.69
N GLU A 220 2.83 -15.62 -3.52
CA GLU A 220 3.19 -14.26 -3.13
C GLU A 220 2.71 -13.24 -4.16
N VAL A 221 2.79 -13.54 -5.46
CA VAL A 221 2.25 -12.64 -6.49
C VAL A 221 0.73 -12.50 -6.38
N THR A 222 0.01 -13.59 -6.07
CA THR A 222 -1.43 -13.54 -5.79
C THR A 222 -1.72 -12.70 -4.55
N ALA A 223 -0.96 -12.91 -3.47
CA ALA A 223 -1.10 -12.16 -2.22
C ALA A 223 -0.85 -10.66 -2.42
N MET A 224 0.22 -10.32 -3.13
CA MET A 224 0.59 -8.97 -3.52
C MET A 224 -0.49 -8.29 -4.37
N ALA A 225 -0.99 -8.96 -5.41
CA ALA A 225 -2.05 -8.42 -6.26
C ALA A 225 -3.34 -8.17 -5.46
N ARG A 226 -3.69 -9.05 -4.51
CA ARG A 226 -4.84 -8.84 -3.61
C ARG A 226 -4.65 -7.66 -2.65
N ARG A 227 -3.44 -7.43 -2.14
CA ARG A 227 -3.11 -6.23 -1.33
C ARG A 227 -3.29 -4.95 -2.13
N LEU A 228 -2.71 -4.91 -3.33
CA LEU A 228 -2.82 -3.77 -4.22
C LEU A 228 -4.27 -3.53 -4.66
N ALA A 229 -5.02 -4.59 -4.94
CA ALA A 229 -6.46 -4.52 -5.21
C ALA A 229 -7.23 -3.94 -4.02
N ALA A 230 -6.95 -4.39 -2.80
CA ALA A 230 -7.56 -3.84 -1.60
C ALA A 230 -7.21 -2.36 -1.39
N LEU A 231 -5.98 -1.94 -1.68
CA LEU A 231 -5.56 -0.53 -1.64
C LEU A 231 -6.33 0.31 -2.67
N VAL A 232 -6.43 -0.15 -3.92
CA VAL A 232 -7.21 0.52 -4.97
C VAL A 232 -8.67 0.69 -4.54
N LEU A 233 -9.30 -0.38 -4.04
CA LEU A 233 -10.69 -0.33 -3.58
C LEU A 233 -10.89 0.53 -2.32
N LEU A 234 -9.82 0.82 -1.57
CA LEU A 234 -9.87 1.70 -0.39
C LEU A 234 -9.78 3.18 -0.77
N GLN A 235 -9.28 3.52 -1.96
CA GLN A 235 -9.05 4.91 -2.39
C GLN A 235 -10.26 5.84 -2.26
N PRO A 236 -11.50 5.46 -2.61
CA PRO A 236 -12.65 6.35 -2.43
C PRO A 236 -12.86 6.78 -0.97
N LYS A 237 -12.68 5.86 -0.01
CA LYS A 237 -12.76 6.17 1.42
C LYS A 237 -11.60 7.06 1.89
N LEU A 238 -10.40 6.86 1.33
CA LEU A 238 -9.25 7.72 1.62
C LEU A 238 -9.48 9.15 1.07
N ASP A 239 -10.11 9.28 -0.10
CA ASP A 239 -10.48 10.56 -0.68
C ASP A 239 -11.57 11.28 0.13
N GLU A 240 -12.61 10.56 0.56
CA GLU A 240 -13.62 11.09 1.49
C GLU A 240 -12.98 11.59 2.79
N ASN A 241 -12.08 10.79 3.36
CA ASN A 241 -11.33 11.15 4.56
C ASN A 241 -10.45 12.39 4.36
N TYR A 242 -9.73 12.46 3.24
CA TYR A 242 -8.93 13.64 2.89
C TYR A 242 -9.81 14.89 2.75
N ASN A 243 -10.91 14.80 2.02
CA ASN A 243 -11.81 15.94 1.81
C ASN A 243 -12.43 16.42 3.12
N ALA A 244 -12.79 15.50 4.03
CA ALA A 244 -13.28 15.86 5.36
C ALA A 244 -12.20 16.56 6.20
N ALA A 245 -10.98 16.02 6.25
CA ALA A 245 -9.87 16.62 7.00
C ALA A 245 -9.46 18.00 6.45
N ALA A 246 -9.45 18.16 5.13
CA ALA A 246 -9.15 19.43 4.47
C ALA A 246 -10.28 20.46 4.58
N GLY A 247 -11.54 20.03 4.72
CA GLY A 247 -12.70 20.91 4.90
C GLY A 247 -12.88 21.43 6.32
N ALA A 248 -12.41 20.66 7.31
CA ALA A 248 -12.45 21.01 8.73
C ALA A 248 -11.08 20.75 9.36
N THR A 249 -10.09 21.56 8.97
CA THR A 249 -8.72 21.46 9.50
C THR A 249 -8.62 22.17 10.84
N TRP A 250 -7.97 21.54 11.81
CA TRP A 250 -7.67 22.14 13.10
C TRP A 250 -6.80 23.39 12.95
N VAL A 251 -7.24 24.47 13.59
CA VAL A 251 -6.48 25.72 13.68
C VAL A 251 -6.18 25.98 15.16
N PRO A 252 -4.91 26.15 15.56
CA PRO A 252 -4.58 26.50 16.94
C PRO A 252 -5.32 27.77 17.34
N ARG A 253 -6.01 27.77 18.49
CA ARG A 253 -6.65 28.99 18.98
C ARG A 253 -5.56 29.93 19.50
N ALA A 254 -5.71 31.23 19.26
CA ALA A 254 -4.68 32.24 19.58
C ALA A 254 -4.25 32.30 21.08
N HIS A 255 -5.02 31.70 22.00
CA HIS A 255 -4.68 31.61 23.42
C HIS A 255 -3.92 30.32 23.80
N GLU A 256 -3.74 29.39 22.86
CA GLU A 256 -3.06 28.11 23.06
C GLU A 256 -1.59 28.14 22.56
N LEU A 257 -1.19 29.20 21.85
CA LEU A 257 0.19 29.44 21.44
C LEU A 257 0.93 30.23 22.53
N ALA A 258 1.88 29.60 23.21
CA ALA A 258 2.88 30.34 23.96
C ALA A 258 3.66 31.25 22.98
N PRO A 259 3.96 32.50 23.34
CA PRO A 259 4.59 33.45 22.43
C PRO A 259 6.04 33.06 22.19
N GLN A 260 6.31 32.30 21.13
CA GLN A 260 7.67 32.14 20.59
C GLN A 260 7.66 32.23 19.06
N THR A 261 7.99 33.44 18.62
CA THR A 261 8.81 33.78 17.46
C THR A 261 8.36 33.23 16.09
N LEU A 262 7.55 34.05 15.41
CA LEU A 262 7.50 34.11 13.95
C LEU A 262 8.90 34.40 13.41
N ILE A 263 9.52 33.42 12.74
CA ILE A 263 10.48 33.66 11.67
C ILE A 263 10.07 32.75 10.51
N PHE A 264 9.94 33.38 9.34
CA PHE A 264 9.49 32.82 8.07
C PHE A 264 10.31 31.61 7.59
#